data_AF-A0AA96N622-F1
#
_entry.id   AF-A0AA96N622-F1
#
_cell.length_a   1.000
_cell.length_b   1.000
_cell.length_c   1.000
_cell.angle_alpha   90.00
_cell.angle_beta   90.00
_cell.angle_gamma   90.00
#
_symmetry.space_group_name_H-M   'P 1'
#
loop_
_entity.id
_entity.type
_entity.pdbx_description
1 polymer ?
#
loop_
_entity_poly.entity_id
_entity_poly.type
_entity_poly.pdbx_seq_one_letter_code
_entity_poly.pdbx_strand_id
1 'polypeptide(L)'
;MTSHNAAAYFKSISPRQMIMHTTGKDSVSNMDLTVIADLNKRYHLRDEVINVLIQYILLASLSLSHPSLFKIAMHWSRLKVETAEEAMNLVQKEHTKYKTLWMTDILHSKKKPVLTVDMIRGAAASNLTDEQLGAYVRELFTRS
;
A
#
# COMPACT_ATOMS: atom_id res chain seq x y z
N MET A 1 3.12 13.81 -13.61
CA MET A 1 4.54 14.19 -13.45
C MET A 1 5.07 13.96 -12.02
N THR A 2 4.36 13.22 -11.15
CA THR A 2 4.69 13.05 -9.72
C THR A 2 5.59 11.85 -9.38
N SER A 3 5.67 10.83 -10.24
CA SER A 3 6.39 9.58 -9.90
C SER A 3 7.92 9.71 -9.85
N HIS A 4 8.52 10.62 -10.62
CA HIS A 4 9.98 10.81 -10.64
C HIS A 4 10.53 11.37 -9.33
N ASN A 5 9.75 12.19 -8.62
CA ASN A 5 10.16 12.79 -7.35
C ASN A 5 10.11 11.74 -6.21
N ALA A 6 9.06 10.91 -6.19
CA ALA A 6 8.90 9.88 -5.18
C ALA A 6 10.00 8.79 -5.24
N ALA A 7 10.35 8.30 -6.44
CA ALA A 7 11.42 7.32 -6.59
C ALA A 7 12.78 7.86 -6.11
N ALA A 8 13.09 9.13 -6.45
CA ALA A 8 14.30 9.80 -5.97
C ALA A 8 14.34 9.92 -4.44
N TYR A 9 13.20 10.19 -3.81
CA TYR A 9 13.08 10.22 -2.35
C TYR A 9 13.37 8.86 -1.71
N PHE A 10 12.81 7.75 -2.23
CA PHE A 10 13.12 6.42 -1.70
C PHE A 10 14.58 6.01 -1.90
N LYS A 11 15.26 6.56 -2.91
CA LYS A 11 16.69 6.31 -3.14
C LYS A 11 17.60 7.10 -2.20
N SER A 12 17.15 8.26 -1.70
CA SER A 12 17.99 9.20 -0.97
C SER A 12 18.00 9.00 0.55
N ILE A 13 17.11 8.14 1.09
CA ILE A 13 16.99 7.90 2.52
C ILE A 13 17.24 6.44 2.89
N SER A 14 17.63 6.20 4.13
CA SER A 14 17.75 4.84 4.67
C SER A 14 16.39 4.27 5.13
N PRO A 15 16.25 2.94 5.23
CA PRO A 15 15.06 2.28 5.81
C PRO A 15 14.68 2.78 7.20
N ARG A 16 15.68 3.09 8.04
CA ARG A 16 15.45 3.69 9.36
C ARG A 16 14.78 5.06 9.24
N GLN A 17 15.29 5.93 8.37
CA GLN A 17 14.70 7.25 8.11
C GLN A 17 13.30 7.13 7.51
N MET A 18 13.05 6.15 6.63
CA MET A 18 11.73 5.91 6.06
C MET A 18 10.69 5.61 7.15
N ILE A 19 11.03 4.80 8.16
CA ILE A 19 10.13 4.52 9.30
C ILE A 19 9.86 5.81 10.08
N MET A 20 10.90 6.59 10.38
CA MET A 20 10.77 7.85 11.14
C MET A 20 9.89 8.85 10.39
N HIS A 21 10.14 9.07 9.09
CA HIS A 21 9.36 9.98 8.26
C HIS A 21 7.90 9.52 8.10
N THR A 22 7.64 8.20 8.03
CA THR A 22 6.27 7.68 7.89
C THR A 22 5.49 7.75 9.20
N THR A 23 6.13 7.49 10.34
CA THR A 23 5.48 7.42 11.65
C THR A 23 5.47 8.76 12.39
N GLY A 24 6.29 9.73 11.98
CA GLY A 24 6.50 10.99 12.68
C GLY A 24 7.28 10.85 13.99
N LYS A 25 7.97 9.72 14.22
CA LYS A 25 8.74 9.45 15.44
C LYS A 25 10.22 9.76 15.24
N ASP A 26 10.85 10.28 16.28
CA ASP A 26 12.30 10.59 16.29
C ASP A 26 13.18 9.35 16.50
N SER A 27 12.58 8.19 16.78
CA SER A 27 13.30 6.93 17.00
C SER A 27 12.57 5.72 16.40
N VAL A 28 13.34 4.67 16.15
CA VAL A 28 12.88 3.38 15.59
C VAL A 28 13.09 2.30 16.63
N SER A 29 12.10 1.41 16.80
CA SER A 29 12.19 0.33 17.78
C SER A 29 13.23 -0.73 17.38
N ASN A 30 13.80 -1.44 18.35
CA ASN A 30 14.71 -2.57 18.07
C ASN A 30 14.03 -3.68 17.24
N MET A 31 12.72 -3.85 17.40
CA MET A 31 11.94 -4.79 16.62
C MET A 31 11.90 -4.38 15.14
N ASP A 32 11.63 -3.11 14.86
CA ASP A 32 11.61 -2.59 13.49
C ASP A 32 13.00 -2.59 12.84
N LEU A 33 14.06 -2.33 13.62
CA LEU A 33 15.44 -2.47 13.14
C LEU A 33 15.77 -3.93 12.76
N THR A 34 15.24 -4.88 13.53
CA THR A 34 15.38 -6.32 13.21
C THR A 34 14.64 -6.66 11.93
N VAL A 35 13.44 -6.10 11.73
CA VAL A 35 12.69 -6.25 10.48
C VAL A 35 13.47 -5.72 9.28
N ILE A 36 14.06 -4.51 9.37
CA ILE A 36 14.93 -3.97 8.31
C ILE A 36 16.09 -4.92 8.01
N ALA A 37 16.76 -5.43 9.05
CA ALA A 37 17.87 -6.36 8.89
C ALA A 37 17.44 -7.66 8.21
N ASP A 38 16.25 -8.19 8.52
CA ASP A 38 15.71 -9.37 7.86
C ASP A 38 15.36 -9.11 6.39
N LEU A 39 14.76 -7.95 6.06
CA LEU A 39 14.47 -7.54 4.68
C LEU A 39 15.73 -7.47 3.82
N ASN A 40 16.82 -6.94 4.37
CA ASN A 40 18.10 -6.85 3.67
C ASN A 40 18.81 -8.22 3.61
N LYS A 41 18.97 -8.92 4.73
CA LYS A 41 19.80 -10.13 4.82
C LYS A 41 19.11 -11.40 4.30
N ARG A 42 17.82 -11.58 4.54
CA ARG A 42 17.09 -12.79 4.15
C ARG A 42 16.49 -12.70 2.76
N TYR A 43 16.02 -11.51 2.39
CA TYR A 43 15.31 -11.29 1.13
C TYR A 43 16.15 -10.55 0.10
N HIS A 44 17.36 -10.10 0.47
CA HIS A 44 18.31 -9.43 -0.42
C HIS A 44 17.71 -8.19 -1.11
N LEU A 45 16.78 -7.50 -0.44
CA LEU A 45 16.18 -6.30 -0.98
C LEU A 45 17.11 -5.10 -0.78
N ARG A 46 17.23 -4.26 -1.81
CA ARG A 46 17.96 -3.00 -1.73
C ARG A 46 17.20 -1.99 -0.86
N ASP A 47 17.92 -1.08 -0.22
CA ASP A 47 17.33 -0.09 0.68
C ASP A 47 16.20 0.70 0.03
N GLU A 48 16.34 1.09 -1.24
CA GLU A 48 15.30 1.81 -1.97
C GLU A 48 14.00 1.00 -2.17
N VAL A 49 14.10 -0.33 -2.31
CA VAL A 49 12.96 -1.25 -2.39
C VAL A 49 12.33 -1.46 -1.02
N ILE A 50 13.16 -1.61 0.00
CA ILE A 50 12.72 -1.71 1.40
C ILE A 50 11.95 -0.45 1.79
N ASN A 51 12.40 0.73 1.38
CA ASN A 51 11.74 2.00 1.68
C ASN A 51 10.31 2.05 1.12
N VAL A 52 10.13 1.64 -0.14
CA VAL A 52 8.79 1.55 -0.77
C VAL A 52 7.91 0.56 -0.01
N LEU A 53 8.45 -0.60 0.36
CA LEU A 53 7.71 -1.63 1.09
C LEU A 53 7.29 -1.17 2.50
N ILE A 54 8.21 -0.55 3.24
CA ILE A 54 7.95 0.00 4.59
C ILE A 54 6.84 1.04 4.52
N GLN A 55 6.93 2.00 3.60
CA GLN A 55 5.92 3.03 3.48
C GLN A 55 4.55 2.42 3.15
N TYR A 56 4.51 1.50 2.19
CA TYR A 56 3.27 0.81 1.82
C TYR A 56 2.64 0.08 3.00
N ILE A 57 3.41 -0.73 3.73
CA ILE A 57 2.90 -1.48 4.87
C ILE A 57 2.44 -0.55 6.00
N LEU A 58 3.20 0.47 6.35
CA LEU A 58 2.80 1.40 7.41
C LEU A 58 1.54 2.18 7.05
N LEU A 59 1.34 2.55 5.77
CA LEU A 59 0.09 3.19 5.33
C LEU A 59 -1.09 2.21 5.29
N ALA A 60 -0.86 0.94 4.95
CA ALA A 60 -1.92 -0.07 4.81
C ALA A 60 -2.31 -0.75 6.14
N SER A 61 -1.37 -1.00 7.04
CA SER A 61 -1.57 -1.79 8.26
C SER A 61 -1.10 -1.12 9.56
N LEU A 62 -0.48 0.06 9.49
CA LEU A 62 0.07 0.83 10.63
C LEU A 62 1.25 0.16 11.38
N SER A 63 1.64 -1.07 11.01
CA SER A 63 2.70 -1.82 11.71
C SER A 63 3.54 -2.70 10.79
N LEU A 64 4.86 -2.68 11.01
CA LEU A 64 5.82 -3.56 10.34
C LEU A 64 5.83 -4.99 10.88
N SER A 65 5.16 -5.26 12.01
CA SER A 65 4.93 -6.64 12.47
C SER A 65 3.86 -7.37 11.66
N HIS A 66 3.19 -6.68 10.73
CA HIS A 66 2.10 -7.26 9.96
C HIS A 66 2.60 -8.39 9.03
N PRO A 67 1.96 -9.57 9.00
CA PRO A 67 2.44 -10.72 8.23
C PRO A 67 2.55 -10.49 6.71
N SER A 68 1.82 -9.52 6.16
CA SER A 68 1.90 -9.20 4.73
C SER A 68 3.27 -8.67 4.33
N LEU A 69 4.00 -8.01 5.24
CA LEU A 69 5.33 -7.46 4.96
C LEU A 69 6.27 -8.55 4.43
N PHE A 70 6.42 -9.64 5.19
CA PHE A 70 7.31 -10.74 4.82
C PHE A 70 6.81 -11.54 3.62
N LYS A 71 5.48 -11.63 3.43
CA LYS A 71 4.90 -12.27 2.23
C LYS A 71 5.26 -11.48 0.97
N ILE A 72 5.13 -10.16 1.01
CA ILE A 72 5.47 -9.28 -0.11
C ILE A 72 6.98 -9.25 -0.33
N ALA A 73 7.79 -9.17 0.74
CA ALA A 73 9.25 -9.22 0.63
C ALA A 73 9.73 -10.51 -0.04
N MET A 74 9.18 -11.66 0.36
CA MET A 74 9.46 -12.95 -0.28
C MET A 74 9.07 -12.93 -1.76
N HIS A 75 7.92 -12.36 -2.09
CA HIS A 75 7.46 -12.26 -3.47
C HIS A 75 8.38 -11.39 -4.32
N TRP A 76 8.75 -10.21 -3.83
CA TRP A 76 9.62 -9.26 -4.53
C TRP A 76 11.04 -9.80 -4.69
N SER A 77 11.56 -10.50 -3.68
CA SER A 77 12.84 -11.20 -3.76
C SER A 77 12.86 -12.24 -4.88
N ARG A 78 11.79 -13.03 -5.02
CA ARG A 78 11.64 -14.00 -6.12
C ARG A 78 11.52 -13.35 -7.50
N LEU A 79 10.91 -12.16 -7.56
CA LEU A 79 10.80 -11.37 -8.78
C LEU A 79 12.10 -10.58 -9.09
N LYS A 80 13.10 -10.63 -8.21
CA LYS A 80 14.35 -9.86 -8.32
C LYS A 80 14.08 -8.37 -8.51
N VAL A 81 13.17 -7.83 -7.71
CA VAL A 81 12.90 -6.40 -7.68
C VAL A 81 14.12 -5.69 -7.13
N GLU A 82 14.74 -4.86 -7.96
CA GLU A 82 15.93 -4.16 -7.56
C GLU A 82 15.62 -2.70 -7.30
N THR A 83 14.77 -2.03 -8.07
CA THR A 83 14.60 -0.56 -8.03
C THR A 83 13.35 -0.09 -7.29
N ALA A 84 13.39 1.14 -6.77
CA ALA A 84 12.21 1.80 -6.19
C ALA A 84 11.08 1.91 -7.22
N GLU A 85 11.39 2.18 -8.49
CA GLU A 85 10.39 2.27 -9.56
C GLU A 85 9.67 0.93 -9.77
N GLU A 86 10.40 -0.19 -9.82
CA GLU A 86 9.80 -1.52 -9.93
C GLU A 86 8.92 -1.85 -8.72
N ALA A 87 9.41 -1.55 -7.52
CA ALA A 87 8.66 -1.72 -6.28
C ALA A 87 7.37 -0.89 -6.27
N MET A 88 7.45 0.38 -6.67
CA MET A 88 6.29 1.28 -6.77
C MET A 88 5.25 0.76 -7.78
N ASN A 89 5.71 0.25 -8.93
CA ASN A 89 4.83 -0.37 -9.91
C ASN A 89 4.12 -1.61 -9.37
N LEU A 90 4.80 -2.43 -8.57
CA LEU A 90 4.20 -3.61 -7.93
C LEU A 90 3.19 -3.22 -6.86
N VAL A 91 3.47 -2.22 -6.03
CA VAL A 91 2.51 -1.67 -5.06
C VAL A 91 1.25 -1.18 -5.77
N GLN A 92 1.39 -0.45 -6.89
CA GLN A 92 0.25 0.02 -7.66
C GLN A 92 -0.60 -1.14 -8.17
N LYS A 93 0.03 -2.21 -8.68
CA LYS A 93 -0.66 -3.41 -9.15
C LYS A 93 -1.36 -4.15 -8.02
N GLU A 94 -0.74 -4.30 -6.86
CA GLU A 94 -1.36 -4.93 -5.69
C GLU A 94 -2.58 -4.13 -5.22
N HIS A 95 -2.42 -2.83 -4.98
CA HIS A 95 -3.51 -1.97 -4.52
C HIS A 95 -4.66 -1.92 -5.53
N THR A 96 -4.35 -1.86 -6.84
CA THR A 96 -5.36 -1.92 -7.91
C THR A 96 -6.07 -3.26 -7.92
N LYS A 97 -5.34 -4.38 -7.81
CA LYS A 97 -5.93 -5.72 -7.77
C LYS A 97 -6.91 -5.88 -6.60
N TYR A 98 -6.53 -5.45 -5.40
CA TYR A 98 -7.42 -5.51 -4.24
C TYR A 98 -8.63 -4.58 -4.39
N LYS A 99 -8.44 -3.37 -4.95
CA LYS A 99 -9.53 -2.44 -5.29
C LYS A 99 -10.52 -3.05 -6.31
N THR A 100 -10.00 -3.67 -7.38
CA THR A 100 -10.82 -4.28 -8.43
C THR A 100 -11.59 -5.49 -7.92
N LEU A 101 -10.94 -6.42 -7.20
CA LEU A 101 -11.60 -7.60 -6.65
C LEU A 101 -12.74 -7.22 -5.69
N TRP A 102 -12.49 -6.25 -4.80
CA TRP A 102 -13.52 -5.74 -3.90
C TRP A 102 -14.70 -5.10 -4.64
N MET A 103 -14.44 -4.32 -5.69
CA MET A 103 -15.49 -3.69 -6.48
C MET A 103 -16.33 -4.72 -7.25
N THR A 104 -15.70 -5.75 -7.81
CA THR A 104 -16.43 -6.85 -8.48
C THR A 104 -17.30 -7.64 -7.50
N ASP A 105 -16.83 -7.86 -6.27
CA ASP A 105 -17.63 -8.56 -5.25
C ASP A 105 -18.86 -7.74 -4.84
N ILE A 106 -18.74 -6.41 -4.72
CA ILE A 106 -19.86 -5.52 -4.44
C ILE A 106 -20.87 -5.52 -5.61
N LEU A 107 -20.38 -5.37 -6.85
CA LEU A 107 -21.24 -5.30 -8.05
C LEU A 107 -21.98 -6.62 -8.32
N HIS A 108 -21.36 -7.76 -8.03
CA HIS A 108 -21.97 -9.08 -8.24
C HIS A 108 -22.73 -9.61 -7.00
N SER A 109 -22.65 -8.92 -5.86
CA SER A 109 -23.41 -9.31 -4.66
C SER A 109 -24.90 -9.07 -4.86
N LYS A 110 -25.69 -10.15 -4.78
CA LYS A 110 -27.17 -10.09 -4.79
C LYS A 110 -27.79 -9.61 -3.47
N LYS A 111 -26.99 -9.42 -2.41
CA LYS A 111 -27.46 -8.89 -1.12
C LYS A 111 -27.26 -7.38 -1.10
N LYS A 112 -28.31 -6.63 -0.71
CA LYS A 112 -28.23 -5.18 -0.47
C LYS A 112 -27.03 -4.91 0.45
N PRO A 113 -25.96 -4.24 -0.03
CA PRO A 113 -24.85 -3.93 0.84
C PRO A 113 -25.34 -2.89 1.85
N VAL A 114 -25.25 -3.22 3.14
CA VAL A 114 -25.29 -2.19 4.18
C VAL A 114 -24.07 -1.33 3.93
N LEU A 115 -24.27 -0.05 3.63
CA LEU A 115 -23.19 0.93 3.51
C LEU A 115 -22.39 0.94 4.81
N THR A 116 -21.25 0.25 4.83
CA THR A 116 -20.35 0.29 5.99
C THR A 116 -19.44 1.50 5.86
N VAL A 117 -19.01 2.00 7.01
CA VAL A 117 -18.05 3.11 7.10
C VAL A 117 -16.77 2.79 6.31
N ASP A 118 -16.38 1.52 6.22
CA ASP A 118 -15.24 1.05 5.44
C ASP A 118 -15.46 1.17 3.92
N MET A 119 -16.70 1.02 3.43
CA MET A 119 -17.03 1.24 2.01
C MET A 119 -16.93 2.73 1.64
N ILE A 120 -17.37 3.62 2.53
CA ILE A 120 -17.28 5.07 2.33
C ILE A 120 -15.82 5.52 2.41
N ARG A 121 -15.07 5.04 3.41
CA ARG A 121 -13.62 5.31 3.50
C ARG A 121 -12.86 4.75 2.30
N GLY A 122 -13.21 3.56 1.83
CA GLY A 122 -12.63 2.95 0.63
C GLY A 122 -12.91 3.74 -0.64
N ALA A 123 -14.12 4.30 -0.80
CA ALA A 123 -14.48 5.17 -1.92
C ALA A 123 -13.78 6.55 -1.84
N ALA A 124 -13.71 7.15 -0.66
CA ALA A 124 -13.02 8.43 -0.43
C ALA A 124 -11.50 8.31 -0.62
N ALA A 125 -10.89 7.20 -0.22
CA ALA A 125 -9.46 6.92 -0.43
C ALA A 125 -9.12 6.53 -1.89
N SER A 126 -10.14 6.35 -2.75
CA SER A 126 -9.98 5.79 -4.09
C SER A 126 -9.72 6.80 -5.21
N ASN A 127 -9.60 8.11 -4.93
CA ASN A 127 -9.50 9.19 -5.93
C ASN A 127 -10.53 9.02 -7.07
N LEU A 128 -11.78 8.70 -6.71
CA LEU A 128 -12.88 8.74 -7.68
C LEU A 128 -13.10 10.19 -8.10
N THR A 129 -13.33 10.44 -9.39
CA THR A 129 -13.75 11.79 -9.82
C THR A 129 -15.15 12.06 -9.28
N ASP A 130 -15.50 13.34 -9.10
CA ASP A 130 -16.81 13.73 -8.58
C ASP A 130 -17.98 13.16 -9.43
N GLU A 131 -17.77 12.97 -10.74
CA GLU A 131 -18.74 12.27 -11.60
C GLU A 131 -18.88 10.79 -11.25
N GLN A 132 -17.78 10.09 -10.99
CA GLN A 132 -17.77 8.66 -10.65
C GLN A 132 -18.37 8.42 -9.27
N LEU A 133 -18.06 9.30 -8.32
CA LEU A 133 -18.67 9.27 -6.99
C LEU A 133 -20.18 9.58 -7.08
N GLY A 134 -20.56 10.57 -7.88
CA GLY A 134 -21.96 10.92 -8.11
C GLY A 134 -22.76 9.82 -8.81
N ALA A 135 -22.16 9.10 -9.77
CA ALA A 135 -22.78 7.94 -10.41
C ALA A 135 -23.01 6.79 -9.42
N TYR A 136 -22.02 6.50 -8.57
CA TYR A 136 -22.10 5.48 -7.53
C TYR A 136 -23.19 5.79 -6.49
N VAL A 137 -23.25 7.03 -6.01
CA VAL A 137 -24.29 7.48 -5.07
C VAL A 137 -25.68 7.40 -5.71
N ARG A 138 -25.85 7.84 -6.96
CA ARG A 138 -27.14 7.76 -7.67
C ARG A 138 -27.62 6.32 -7.84
N GLU A 139 -26.74 5.40 -8.22
CA GLU A 139 -27.10 3.99 -8.37
C GLU A 139 -27.58 3.35 -7.05
N LEU A 140 -26.96 3.73 -5.93
CA LEU A 140 -27.36 3.27 -4.59
C LEU A 140 -28.76 3.76 -4.17
N PHE A 141 -29.13 4.99 -4.54
CA PHE A 141 -30.41 5.61 -4.14
C PHE A 141 -31.53 5.49 -5.18
N THR A 142 -31.25 5.00 -6.40
CA THR A 142 -32.29 4.79 -7.43
C THR A 142 -33.01 3.44 -7.29
N ARG A 143 -32.47 2.52 -6.48
CA ARG A 143 -33.10 1.21 -6.17
C ARG A 143 -33.85 1.19 -4.83
N SER A 144 -34.54 2.29 -4.51
CA SER A 144 -35.58 2.34 -3.47
C SER A 144 -36.96 2.10 -4.08
#